data_AF-A0AAD9EGT5-F1
#
_entry.id   AF-A0AAD9EGT5-F1
#
_cell.length_a   1.000
_cell.length_b   1.000
_cell.length_c   1.000
_cell.angle_alpha   90.00
_cell.angle_beta   90.00
_cell.angle_gamma   90.00
#
_symmetry.space_group_name_H-M   'P 1'
#
loop_
_entity.id
_entity.type
_entity.pdbx_description
1 polymer ?
#
loop_
_entity_poly.entity_id
_entity_poly.type
_entity_poly.pdbx_seq_one_letter_code
_entity_poly.pdbx_strand_id
1 'polypeptide(L)'
;MKFSAPIALFAAGVLAAPSTSELCTRELSTVNTIMTTVLNGIQNLDTTCLSYTGGPGPELTNASTYMLEIIRTATNNAAAMLPLTMEEAQAFQPLSDQLNAAGDKLLTDISSKVTLFSAACICDTTLNWVAQIGPETSTLS
;
A
#
# COMPACT_ATOMS: atom_id res chain seq x y z
N MET A 1 -62.09 9.76 -31.08
CA MET A 1 -61.00 9.59 -30.10
C MET A 1 -59.71 9.36 -30.87
N LYS A 2 -58.75 10.28 -30.83
CA LYS A 2 -57.42 10.04 -31.41
C LYS A 2 -56.38 10.76 -30.56
N PHE A 3 -55.40 9.98 -30.14
CA PHE A 3 -54.55 10.14 -28.96
C PHE A 3 -53.63 11.36 -29.03
N SER A 4 -53.65 12.18 -27.97
CA SER A 4 -52.53 13.06 -27.62
C SER A 4 -51.43 12.20 -27.01
N ALA A 5 -50.25 12.17 -27.64
CA ALA A 5 -49.04 11.58 -27.07
C ALA A 5 -48.34 12.63 -26.18
N PRO A 6 -48.00 12.31 -24.92
CA PRO A 6 -47.20 13.21 -24.10
C PRO A 6 -45.75 13.21 -24.61
N ILE A 7 -45.20 14.41 -24.78
CA ILE A 7 -43.77 14.63 -25.00
C ILE A 7 -43.06 14.18 -23.72
N ALA A 8 -42.39 13.03 -23.78
CA ALA A 8 -41.46 12.61 -22.75
C ALA A 8 -40.24 13.54 -22.80
N LEU A 9 -40.26 14.57 -21.94
CA LEU A 9 -39.06 15.31 -21.58
C LEU A 9 -38.10 14.32 -20.92
N PHE A 10 -37.10 13.87 -21.67
CA PHE A 10 -35.88 13.31 -21.10
C PHE A 10 -35.26 14.42 -20.25
N ALA A 11 -35.55 14.41 -18.95
CA ALA A 11 -34.73 15.06 -17.96
C ALA A 11 -33.38 14.33 -17.98
N ALA A 12 -32.48 14.77 -18.87
CA ALA A 12 -31.07 14.48 -18.75
C ALA A 12 -30.65 15.13 -17.42
N GLY A 13 -30.71 14.35 -16.35
CA GLY A 13 -30.03 14.69 -15.11
C GLY A 13 -28.57 14.89 -15.49
N VAL A 14 -28.13 16.14 -15.52
CA VAL A 14 -26.72 16.49 -15.53
C VAL A 14 -26.18 15.87 -14.25
N LEU A 15 -25.59 14.68 -14.36
CA LEU A 15 -24.65 14.20 -13.35
C LEU A 15 -23.54 15.23 -13.39
N ALA A 16 -23.59 16.20 -12.48
CA ALA A 16 -22.55 17.20 -12.35
C ALA A 16 -21.22 16.43 -12.20
N ALA A 17 -20.31 16.63 -13.14
CA ALA A 17 -18.97 16.10 -13.01
C ALA A 17 -18.38 16.66 -11.70
N PRO A 18 -17.72 15.83 -10.89
CA PRO A 18 -17.17 16.27 -9.61
C PRO A 18 -16.23 17.45 -9.84
N SER A 19 -16.29 18.42 -8.93
CA SER A 19 -15.40 19.58 -8.95
C SER A 19 -13.95 19.15 -8.70
N THR A 20 -13.00 20.00 -9.09
CA THR A 20 -11.57 19.74 -8.87
C THR A 20 -11.25 19.54 -7.39
N SER A 21 -11.85 20.32 -6.48
CA SER A 21 -11.66 20.16 -5.03
C SER A 21 -12.21 18.84 -4.48
N GLU A 22 -13.35 18.36 -5.01
CA GLU A 22 -13.91 17.05 -4.63
C GLU A 22 -13.03 15.90 -5.14
N LEU A 23 -12.49 16.03 -6.35
CA LEU A 23 -11.50 15.10 -6.88
C LEU A 23 -10.24 15.07 -6.01
N CYS A 24 -9.67 16.24 -5.68
CA CYS A 24 -8.49 16.34 -4.81
C CYS A 24 -8.71 15.65 -3.45
N THR A 25 -9.77 16.02 -2.74
CA THR A 25 -10.09 15.43 -1.43
C THR A 25 -10.21 13.90 -1.47
N ARG A 26 -10.79 13.37 -2.56
CA ARG A 26 -10.91 11.92 -2.79
C ARG A 26 -9.54 11.28 -3.00
N GLU A 27 -8.69 11.86 -3.85
CA GLU A 27 -7.35 11.31 -4.10
C GLU A 27 -6.51 11.30 -2.82
N LEU A 28 -6.52 12.39 -2.02
CA LEU A 28 -5.81 12.43 -0.75
C LEU A 28 -6.28 11.33 0.23
N SER A 29 -7.60 11.08 0.30
CA SER A 29 -8.14 9.97 1.10
C SER A 29 -7.66 8.60 0.61
N THR A 30 -7.59 8.43 -0.71
CA THR A 30 -7.09 7.19 -1.35
C THR A 30 -5.61 6.99 -1.05
N VAL A 31 -4.76 8.03 -1.20
CA VAL A 31 -3.32 7.97 -0.86
C VAL A 31 -3.14 7.59 0.61
N ASN A 32 -3.83 8.28 1.52
CA ASN A 32 -3.72 8.00 2.95
C ASN A 32 -4.10 6.55 3.29
N THR A 33 -5.15 6.03 2.66
CA THR A 33 -5.57 4.63 2.85
C THR A 33 -4.52 3.65 2.35
N ILE A 34 -4.01 3.86 1.14
CA ILE A 34 -2.97 3.03 0.53
C ILE A 34 -1.73 2.99 1.44
N MET A 35 -1.23 4.16 1.81
CA MET A 35 0.05 4.29 2.51
C MET A 35 -0.04 3.89 3.98
N THR A 36 -1.19 4.07 4.62
CA THR A 36 -1.46 3.49 5.95
C THR A 36 -1.47 1.95 5.89
N THR A 37 -2.02 1.38 4.81
CA THR A 37 -2.03 -0.08 4.62
C THR A 37 -0.62 -0.62 4.43
N VAL A 38 0.21 0.07 3.64
CA VAL A 38 1.65 -0.25 3.48
C VAL A 38 2.37 -0.18 4.82
N LEU A 39 2.15 0.88 5.61
CA LEU A 39 2.77 1.05 6.93
C LEU A 39 2.41 -0.10 7.88
N ASN A 40 1.14 -0.47 7.94
CA ASN A 40 0.68 -1.59 8.76
C ASN A 40 1.30 -2.92 8.29
N GLY A 41 1.48 -3.11 6.99
CA GLY A 41 2.17 -4.26 6.42
C GLY A 41 3.63 -4.36 6.88
N ILE A 42 4.37 -3.24 6.82
CA ILE A 42 5.76 -3.16 7.31
C ILE A 42 5.82 -3.51 8.80
N GLN A 43 4.98 -2.89 9.61
CA GLN A 43 4.95 -3.10 11.06
C GLN A 43 4.59 -4.55 11.44
N ASN A 44 3.71 -5.19 10.67
CA ASN A 44 3.37 -6.60 10.88
C ASN A 44 4.55 -7.53 10.56
N LEU A 45 5.24 -7.30 9.44
CA LEU A 45 6.43 -8.07 9.07
C LEU A 45 7.55 -7.87 10.10
N ASP A 46 7.75 -6.63 10.55
CA ASP A 46 8.72 -6.26 11.59
C ASP A 46 8.44 -6.96 12.92
N THR A 47 7.19 -6.91 13.40
CA THR A 47 6.76 -7.59 14.62
C THR A 47 6.96 -9.11 14.52
N THR A 48 6.66 -9.69 13.36
CA THR A 48 6.86 -11.13 13.10
C THR A 48 8.35 -11.48 13.12
N CYS A 49 9.20 -10.63 12.51
CA CYS A 49 10.66 -10.78 12.52
C CYS A 49 11.23 -10.72 13.93
N LEU A 50 10.81 -9.74 14.74
CA LEU A 50 11.23 -9.61 16.14
C LEU A 50 10.83 -10.82 16.98
N SER A 51 9.62 -11.33 16.77
CA SER A 51 9.06 -12.47 17.50
C SER A 51 9.64 -13.81 17.06
N TYR A 52 10.31 -13.87 15.91
CA TYR A 52 10.95 -15.08 15.42
C TYR A 52 12.12 -15.49 16.33
N THR A 53 12.08 -16.73 16.78
CA THR A 53 13.07 -17.32 17.71
C THR A 53 13.81 -18.53 17.12
N GLY A 54 13.54 -18.89 15.86
CA GLY A 54 14.16 -20.02 15.16
C GLY A 54 13.14 -20.99 14.55
N GLY A 55 13.63 -21.98 13.80
CA GLY A 55 12.80 -22.99 13.12
C GLY A 55 12.31 -22.57 11.73
N PRO A 56 11.36 -23.31 11.13
CA PRO A 56 11.05 -23.19 9.69
C PRO A 56 10.45 -21.84 9.24
N GLY A 57 9.97 -21.00 10.15
CA GLY A 57 9.52 -19.64 9.85
C GLY A 57 8.30 -19.46 8.93
N PRO A 58 7.26 -20.33 8.94
CA PRO A 58 6.08 -20.15 8.07
C PRO A 58 5.37 -18.80 8.31
N GLU A 59 5.39 -18.29 9.53
CA GLU A 59 4.87 -16.97 9.89
C GLU A 59 5.59 -15.83 9.17
N LEU A 60 6.92 -15.92 8.99
CA LEU A 60 7.70 -14.94 8.23
C LEU A 60 7.34 -14.98 6.74
N THR A 61 7.16 -16.18 6.20
CA THR A 61 6.71 -16.38 4.81
C THR A 61 5.31 -15.79 4.60
N ASN A 62 4.39 -16.02 5.52
CA ASN A 62 3.03 -15.47 5.42
C ASN A 62 3.03 -13.94 5.55
N ALA A 63 3.77 -13.39 6.52
CA ALA A 63 3.85 -11.94 6.72
C ALA A 63 4.50 -11.22 5.54
N SER A 64 5.56 -11.80 4.96
CA SER A 64 6.22 -11.24 3.77
C SER A 64 5.37 -11.36 2.50
N THR A 65 4.65 -12.46 2.33
CA THR A 65 3.67 -12.61 1.22
C THR A 65 2.55 -11.59 1.32
N TYR A 66 2.00 -11.39 2.53
CA TYR A 66 1.00 -10.37 2.79
C TYR A 66 1.52 -8.95 2.49
N MET A 67 2.76 -8.65 2.87
CA MET A 67 3.40 -7.37 2.55
C MET A 67 3.52 -7.15 1.04
N LEU A 68 3.93 -8.18 0.29
CA LEU A 68 4.01 -8.14 -1.16
C LEU A 68 2.64 -7.89 -1.83
N GLU A 69 1.58 -8.53 -1.34
CA GLU A 69 0.20 -8.29 -1.81
C GLU A 69 -0.27 -6.86 -1.54
N ILE A 70 0.06 -6.31 -0.36
CA ILE A 70 -0.22 -4.91 -0.03
C ILE A 70 0.47 -3.96 -1.02
N ILE A 71 1.77 -4.15 -1.28
CA ILE A 71 2.53 -3.29 -2.20
C ILE A 71 1.96 -3.35 -3.62
N ARG A 72 1.61 -4.55 -4.10
CA ARG A 72 1.00 -4.72 -5.43
C ARG A 72 -0.36 -4.04 -5.53
N THR A 73 -1.17 -4.18 -4.49
CA THR A 73 -2.49 -3.53 -4.40
C THR A 73 -2.33 -2.00 -4.36
N ALA A 74 -1.37 -1.51 -3.57
CA ALA A 74 -1.02 -0.10 -3.50
C ALA A 74 -0.60 0.45 -4.87
N THR A 75 0.27 -0.27 -5.59
CA THR A 75 0.76 0.10 -6.92
C THR A 75 -0.37 0.18 -7.93
N ASN A 76 -1.25 -0.83 -7.95
CA ASN A 76 -2.40 -0.85 -8.84
C ASN A 76 -3.40 0.28 -8.55
N ASN A 77 -3.62 0.58 -7.27
CA ASN A 77 -4.51 1.68 -6.89
C ASN A 77 -3.91 3.03 -7.26
N ALA A 78 -2.61 3.23 -7.00
CA ALA A 78 -1.88 4.46 -7.35
C ALA A 78 -1.87 4.72 -8.87
N ALA A 79 -1.74 3.67 -9.69
CA ALA A 79 -1.78 3.79 -11.14
C ALA A 79 -3.13 4.32 -11.70
N ALA A 80 -4.22 4.18 -10.93
CA ALA A 80 -5.54 4.67 -11.28
C ALA A 80 -5.82 6.10 -10.77
N MET A 81 -4.89 6.69 -10.01
CA MET A 81 -5.07 7.99 -9.37
C MET A 81 -4.75 9.14 -10.32
N LEU A 82 -5.36 10.30 -10.05
CA LEU A 82 -4.92 11.54 -10.67
C LEU A 82 -3.62 12.02 -10.02
N PRO A 83 -2.76 12.77 -10.74
CA PRO A 83 -1.59 13.38 -10.15
C PRO A 83 -1.95 14.26 -8.95
N LEU A 84 -1.19 14.10 -7.86
CA LEU A 84 -1.37 14.90 -6.65
C LEU A 84 -0.95 16.35 -6.87
N THR A 85 -1.66 17.26 -6.20
CA THR A 85 -1.27 18.66 -6.04
C THR A 85 -0.11 18.80 -5.04
N MET A 86 0.52 19.98 -5.05
CA MET A 86 1.61 20.29 -4.12
C MET A 86 1.16 20.31 -2.66
N GLU A 87 -0.06 20.79 -2.38
CA GLU A 87 -0.62 20.76 -1.02
C GLU A 87 -0.87 19.33 -0.53
N GLU A 88 -1.36 18.44 -1.40
CA GLU A 88 -1.60 17.04 -1.06
C GLU A 88 -0.29 16.28 -0.81
N ALA A 89 0.74 16.54 -1.61
CA ALA A 89 2.07 15.98 -1.39
C ALA A 89 2.66 16.43 -0.03
N GLN A 90 2.47 17.71 0.35
CA GLN A 90 2.90 18.20 1.66
C GLN A 90 2.13 17.56 2.82
N ALA A 91 0.81 17.40 2.67
CA ALA A 91 -0.02 16.71 3.66
C ALA A 91 0.40 15.24 3.84
N PHE A 92 1.00 14.65 2.80
CA PHE A 92 1.50 13.28 2.83
C PHE A 92 2.88 13.11 3.51
N GLN A 93 3.67 14.18 3.62
CA GLN A 93 5.05 14.12 4.12
C GLN A 93 5.20 13.39 5.48
N PRO A 94 4.37 13.65 6.50
CA PRO A 94 4.51 12.96 7.80
C PRO A 94 4.27 11.45 7.72
N LEU A 95 3.44 10.98 6.78
CA LEU A 95 3.19 9.55 6.57
C LEU A 95 4.34 8.91 5.77
N SER A 96 4.90 9.64 4.81
CA SER A 96 6.14 9.24 4.12
C SER A 96 7.30 9.04 5.10
N ASP A 97 7.49 9.98 6.04
CA ASP A 97 8.55 9.89 7.05
C ASP A 97 8.36 8.66 7.96
N GLN A 98 7.11 8.34 8.33
CA GLN A 98 6.79 7.14 9.11
C GLN A 98 7.08 5.84 8.34
N LEU A 99 6.76 5.80 7.05
CA LEU A 99 7.06 4.66 6.19
C LEU A 99 8.57 4.42 6.06
N ASN A 100 9.34 5.50 5.87
CA ASN A 100 10.80 5.43 5.81
C ASN A 100 11.37 4.91 7.14
N ALA A 101 10.94 5.48 8.27
CA ALA A 101 11.39 5.05 9.59
C ALA A 101 11.01 3.58 9.88
N ALA A 102 9.81 3.14 9.49
CA ALA A 102 9.38 1.76 9.65
C ALA A 102 10.18 0.79 8.76
N GLY A 103 10.47 1.18 7.52
CA GLY A 103 11.31 0.41 6.59
C GLY A 103 12.74 0.24 7.10
N ASP A 104 13.36 1.32 7.56
CA ASP A 104 14.73 1.30 8.13
C ASP A 104 14.80 0.42 9.39
N LYS A 105 13.77 0.51 10.24
CA LYS A 105 13.66 -0.34 11.42
C LYS A 105 13.55 -1.81 11.04
N LEU A 106 12.66 -2.15 10.10
CA LEU A 106 12.48 -3.51 9.61
C LEU A 106 13.79 -4.08 9.07
N LEU A 107 14.53 -3.32 8.25
CA LEU A 107 15.82 -3.75 7.71
C LEU A 107 16.85 -4.02 8.81
N THR A 108 16.87 -3.18 9.85
CA THR A 108 17.73 -3.35 11.02
C THR A 108 17.37 -4.64 11.77
N ASP A 109 16.08 -4.88 12.01
CA ASP A 109 15.60 -6.04 12.75
C ASP A 109 15.84 -7.35 11.98
N ILE A 110 15.62 -7.38 10.67
CA ILE A 110 15.99 -8.51 9.80
C ILE A 110 17.49 -8.80 9.90
N SER A 111 18.32 -7.76 9.82
CA SER A 111 19.78 -7.88 9.90
C SER A 111 20.23 -8.48 11.24
N SER A 112 19.54 -8.13 12.34
CA SER A 112 19.81 -8.68 13.67
C SER A 112 19.48 -10.18 13.80
N LYS A 113 18.59 -10.71 12.94
CA LYS A 113 18.09 -12.09 12.98
C LYS A 113 18.83 -13.05 12.05
N VAL A 114 19.81 -12.56 11.27
CA VAL A 114 20.57 -13.36 10.29
C VAL A 114 21.13 -14.65 10.89
N THR A 115 21.68 -14.61 12.11
CA THR A 115 22.20 -15.82 12.77
C THR A 115 21.11 -16.86 13.04
N LEU A 116 19.90 -16.44 13.40
CA LEU A 116 18.77 -17.35 13.61
C LEU A 116 18.26 -17.93 12.29
N PHE A 117 18.18 -17.10 11.24
CA PHE A 117 17.82 -17.59 9.90
C PHE A 117 18.83 -18.61 9.37
N SER A 118 20.12 -18.39 9.62
CA SER A 118 21.18 -19.31 9.24
C SER A 118 21.09 -20.62 10.03
N ALA A 119 20.90 -20.56 11.34
CA ALA A 119 20.74 -21.74 12.18
C ALA A 119 19.50 -22.57 11.81
N ALA A 120 18.46 -21.92 11.28
CA ALA A 120 17.24 -22.56 10.81
C ALA A 120 17.27 -22.97 9.33
N CYS A 121 18.36 -22.71 8.61
CA CYS A 121 18.50 -22.97 7.16
C CYS A 121 17.42 -22.28 6.30
N ILE A 122 16.97 -21.08 6.69
CA ILE A 122 15.93 -20.33 5.95
C ILE A 122 16.45 -19.06 5.25
N CYS A 123 17.76 -18.81 5.24
CA CYS A 123 18.35 -17.61 4.62
C CYS A 123 17.91 -17.38 3.17
N ASP A 124 17.82 -18.43 2.35
CA ASP A 124 17.42 -18.29 0.94
C ASP A 124 15.96 -17.82 0.83
N THR A 125 15.07 -18.37 1.66
CA THR A 125 13.68 -17.91 1.78
C THR A 125 13.64 -16.46 2.21
N THR A 126 14.45 -16.09 3.20
CA THR A 126 14.56 -14.71 3.71
C THR A 126 15.01 -13.74 2.62
N LEU A 127 16.07 -14.09 1.90
CA LEU A 127 16.61 -13.28 0.81
C LEU A 127 15.60 -13.15 -0.34
N ASN A 128 14.86 -14.21 -0.66
CA ASN A 128 13.87 -14.21 -1.73
C ASN A 128 12.75 -13.19 -1.51
N TRP A 129 12.22 -13.06 -0.28
CA TRP A 129 11.17 -12.05 -0.04
C TRP A 129 11.73 -10.64 0.08
N VAL A 130 12.94 -10.43 0.64
CA VAL A 130 13.60 -9.11 0.60
C VAL A 130 13.81 -8.66 -0.85
N ALA A 131 14.26 -9.57 -1.72
CA ALA A 131 14.48 -9.31 -3.14
C ALA A 131 13.20 -9.07 -3.94
N GLN A 132 12.02 -9.47 -3.44
CA GLN A 132 10.74 -9.17 -4.06
C GLN A 132 10.14 -7.85 -3.55
N ILE A 133 10.25 -7.57 -2.25
CA ILE A 133 9.73 -6.34 -1.64
C ILE A 133 10.50 -5.10 -2.09
N GLY A 134 11.84 -5.19 -2.20
CA GLY A 134 12.69 -4.05 -2.59
C GLY A 134 12.34 -3.45 -3.97
N PRO A 135 12.25 -4.25 -5.05
CA PRO A 135 11.85 -3.75 -6.36
C PRO A 135 10.42 -3.21 -6.41
N GLU A 136 9.47 -3.88 -5.75
CA GLU A 136 8.06 -3.46 -5.76
C GLU A 136 7.81 -2.19 -4.93
N THR A 137 8.68 -1.88 -3.96
CA THR A 137 8.67 -0.57 -3.27
C THR A 137 9.27 0.55 -4.14
N SER A 138 10.27 0.25 -4.97
CA SER A 138 10.82 1.25 -5.92
C SER A 138 9.84 1.68 -7.02
N THR A 139 8.79 0.90 -7.29
CA THR A 139 7.70 1.32 -8.19
C THR A 139 6.69 2.26 -7.52
N LEU A 140 6.73 2.39 -6.19
CA LEU A 140 5.87 3.31 -5.42
C LEU A 140 6.55 4.65 -5.09
N SER A 141 7.87 4.78 -5.30
CA SER A 141 8.66 5.99 -5.10
C SER A 141 8.75 6.85 -6.34
#